data_AF-A0A5E4LEZ1-F1
#
_entry.id   AF-A0A5E4LEZ1-F1
#
_cell.length_a   1.000
_cell.length_b   1.000
_cell.length_c   1.000
_cell.angle_alpha   90.00
_cell.angle_beta   90.00
_cell.angle_gamma   90.00
#
_symmetry.space_group_name_H-M   'P 1'
#
loop_
_entity.id
_entity.type
_entity.pdbx_description
1 polymer ?
#
loop_
_entity_poly.entity_id
_entity_poly.type
_entity_poly.pdbx_seq_one_letter_code
_entity_poly.pdbx_strand_id
1 'polypeptide(L)'
;MDKKQPNDCSYAFNCHKKIFAAAIAVVILALFLSLILIPKGEEKKIEGNSQVTGAGSDKAESPQGGNPLLKQRESYGIPQAVFSNLPQPPGDFNAIVSLYHSGNFRDEEFFSEKYFLQPEFYPSFIGNGLTYWLNPDTTHWAAYGYGSFPTHKEMTIRQGEKKNVKFFMHSGYGVRSYQGIGLAASVVQAGKGVDVKIHEPAFLLGPNYPLFEKGWARQITLEITADANAQFGERIFDVRVTRPPAELSGQWGEKSPGAYFESGFVSMESPVYRLAVAVEPVKNK
;
A
#
# COMPACT_ATOMS: atom_id res chain seq x y z
N MET A 1 -23.40 -17.29 60.35
CA MET A 1 -22.30 -18.27 60.24
C MET A 1 -21.78 -18.20 58.82
N ASP A 2 -20.84 -17.29 58.56
CA ASP A 2 -20.23 -17.11 57.24
C ASP A 2 -18.81 -17.70 57.26
N LYS A 3 -18.55 -18.67 56.37
CA LYS A 3 -17.20 -19.18 56.11
C LYS A 3 -16.66 -18.51 54.84
N LYS A 4 -15.66 -17.64 54.99
CA LYS A 4 -14.82 -17.13 53.90
C LYS A 4 -13.79 -18.20 53.51
N GLN A 5 -13.73 -18.54 52.22
CA GLN A 5 -12.58 -19.22 51.61
C GLN A 5 -11.55 -18.18 51.14
N PRO A 6 -10.24 -18.45 51.29
CA PRO A 6 -9.19 -17.62 50.70
C PRO A 6 -8.85 -18.08 49.27
N ASN A 7 -8.79 -17.12 48.34
CA ASN A 7 -8.27 -17.30 46.98
C ASN A 7 -6.75 -17.09 47.01
N ASP A 8 -5.98 -18.14 46.73
CA ASP A 8 -4.53 -18.08 46.55
C ASP A 8 -4.19 -18.35 45.07
N CYS A 9 -3.85 -17.30 44.33
CA CYS A 9 -3.49 -17.33 42.91
C CYS A 9 -2.15 -16.62 42.65
N SER A 10 -1.18 -16.75 43.57
CA SER A 10 0.14 -16.12 43.42
C SER A 10 1.19 -16.98 42.69
N TYR A 11 1.00 -18.30 42.61
CA TYR A 11 2.06 -19.21 42.12
C TYR A 11 2.11 -19.43 40.59
N ALA A 12 1.05 -19.13 39.83
CA ALA A 12 1.00 -19.43 38.40
C ALA A 12 1.82 -18.43 37.53
N PHE A 13 1.99 -17.19 37.97
CA PHE A 13 2.58 -16.14 37.13
C PHE A 13 4.11 -16.23 36.97
N ASN A 14 4.81 -16.82 37.94
CA ASN A 14 6.27 -16.91 37.89
C ASN A 14 6.80 -18.08 37.04
N CYS A 15 5.94 -19.06 36.71
CA CYS A 15 6.35 -20.21 35.90
C CYS A 15 6.44 -19.88 34.40
N HIS A 16 5.53 -19.03 33.90
CA HIS A 16 5.50 -18.66 32.48
C HIS A 16 6.70 -17.82 32.02
N LYS A 17 7.22 -16.91 32.87
CA LYS A 17 8.37 -16.07 32.49
C LYS A 17 9.66 -16.87 32.26
N LYS A 18 9.87 -17.96 33.00
CA LYS A 18 11.06 -18.81 32.85
C LYS A 18 11.02 -19.64 31.57
N ILE A 19 9.84 -20.13 31.18
CA ILE A 19 9.65 -20.89 29.94
C ILE A 19 9.86 -19.99 28.72
N PHE A 20 9.35 -18.75 28.78
CA PHE A 20 9.49 -17.79 27.66
C PHE A 20 10.94 -17.35 27.43
N ALA A 21 11.71 -17.13 28.50
CA ALA A 21 13.13 -16.76 28.39
C ALA A 21 13.99 -17.89 27.79
N ALA A 22 13.70 -19.16 28.10
CA ALA A 22 14.41 -20.30 27.54
C ALA A 22 14.14 -20.47 26.04
N ALA A 23 12.91 -20.24 25.58
CA ALA A 23 12.56 -20.34 24.16
C ALA A 23 13.29 -19.29 23.30
N ILE A 24 13.42 -18.05 23.78
CA ILE A 24 14.13 -16.97 23.06
C ILE A 24 15.62 -17.30 22.90
N ALA A 25 16.26 -17.87 23.93
CA ALA A 25 17.68 -18.23 23.87
C ALA A 25 17.97 -19.30 22.80
N VAL A 26 17.07 -20.27 22.61
CA VAL A 26 17.23 -21.32 21.60
C VAL A 26 17.10 -20.76 20.18
N VAL A 27 16.17 -19.82 19.95
CA VAL A 27 16.00 -19.18 18.63
C VAL A 27 17.21 -18.32 18.26
N ILE A 28 17.76 -17.56 19.21
CA ILE A 28 18.96 -16.75 18.99
C ILE A 28 20.17 -17.64 18.65
N LEU A 29 20.32 -18.78 19.34
CA LEU A 29 21.42 -19.72 19.07
C LEU A 29 21.29 -20.37 17.68
N ALA A 30 20.07 -20.73 17.26
CA ALA A 30 19.80 -21.29 15.93
C ALA A 30 20.11 -20.28 14.81
N LEU A 31 19.77 -19.00 14.99
CA LEU A 31 20.09 -17.94 14.04
C LEU A 31 21.61 -17.71 13.94
N PHE A 32 22.32 -17.72 15.07
CA PHE A 32 23.78 -17.59 15.08
C PHE A 32 24.49 -18.76 14.36
N LEU A 33 24.01 -19.99 14.54
CA LEU A 33 24.56 -21.16 13.84
C LEU A 33 24.31 -21.10 12.33
N SER A 34 23.19 -20.53 11.88
CA SER A 34 22.87 -20.39 10.45
C SER A 34 23.77 -19.38 9.72
N LEU A 35 24.30 -18.37 10.43
CA LEU A 35 25.22 -17.37 9.87
C LEU A 35 26.66 -17.91 9.71
N ILE A 36 27.06 -18.93 10.47
CA ILE A 36 28.41 -19.51 10.41
C ILE A 36 28.55 -20.50 9.23
N LEU A 37 27.44 -21.02 8.72
CA LEU A 37 27.41 -22.07 7.69
C LEU A 37 27.23 -21.56 6.26
N ILE A 38 27.42 -20.26 5.98
CA ILE A 38 27.37 -19.77 4.59
C ILE A 38 28.67 -20.18 3.87
N PRO A 39 28.63 -21.08 2.88
CA PRO A 39 29.81 -21.42 2.10
C PRO A 39 30.23 -20.21 1.27
N LYS A 40 31.53 -19.88 1.31
CA LYS A 40 32.17 -18.86 0.46
C LYS A 40 31.96 -19.25 -1.00
N GLY A 41 30.98 -18.64 -1.67
CA GLY A 41 30.77 -18.78 -3.11
C GLY A 41 31.88 -18.08 -3.88
N GLU A 42 32.43 -18.79 -4.86
CA GLU A 42 33.50 -18.32 -5.75
C GLU A 42 33.05 -17.10 -6.59
N GLU A 43 33.85 -16.03 -6.54
CA GLU A 43 33.74 -14.90 -7.45
C GLU A 43 34.13 -15.33 -8.87
N LYS A 44 33.16 -15.47 -9.77
CA LYS A 44 33.43 -15.56 -11.21
C LYS A 44 33.70 -14.17 -11.77
N LYS A 45 34.96 -13.96 -12.15
CA LYS A 45 35.49 -12.85 -12.93
C LYS A 45 34.84 -12.86 -14.33
N ILE A 46 34.03 -11.85 -14.64
CA ILE A 46 33.49 -11.64 -15.99
C ILE A 46 34.49 -10.76 -16.74
N GLU A 47 35.21 -11.36 -17.69
CA GLU A 47 36.05 -10.65 -18.66
C GLU A 47 35.16 -10.04 -19.74
N GLY A 48 35.36 -8.74 -19.97
CA GLY A 48 34.68 -7.98 -20.99
C GLY A 48 35.22 -8.28 -22.38
N ASN A 49 34.35 -8.20 -23.38
CA ASN A 49 34.77 -8.06 -24.75
C ASN A 49 33.95 -6.95 -25.42
N SER A 50 34.60 -5.81 -25.62
CA SER A 50 34.10 -4.69 -26.41
C SER A 50 34.38 -4.97 -27.88
N GLN A 51 33.33 -5.12 -28.68
CA GLN A 51 33.42 -4.91 -30.13
C GLN A 51 32.43 -3.84 -30.56
N VAL A 52 33.02 -2.73 -31.02
CA VAL A 52 32.40 -1.57 -31.64
C VAL A 52 32.28 -1.87 -33.14
N THR A 53 31.06 -1.85 -33.67
CA THR A 53 30.79 -1.55 -35.08
C THR A 53 29.48 -0.76 -35.16
N GLY A 54 29.54 0.42 -35.77
CA GLY A 54 28.49 1.43 -35.73
C GLY A 54 27.50 1.45 -36.90
N ALA A 55 26.64 2.48 -36.81
CA ALA A 55 25.75 3.10 -37.80
C ALA A 55 24.40 2.44 -38.11
N GLY A 56 23.30 3.08 -37.67
CA GLY A 56 21.99 2.95 -38.33
C GLY A 56 20.73 3.22 -37.48
N SER A 57 20.20 4.44 -37.59
CA SER A 57 18.80 4.85 -37.38
C SER A 57 18.21 4.98 -35.96
N ASP A 58 17.65 6.17 -35.73
CA ASP A 58 16.92 6.64 -34.56
C ASP A 58 15.84 5.68 -34.04
N LYS A 59 16.11 5.07 -32.89
CA LYS A 59 15.10 4.69 -31.90
C LYS A 59 15.64 5.07 -30.53
N ALA A 60 14.87 5.87 -29.80
CA ALA A 60 15.15 6.16 -28.41
C ALA A 60 15.09 4.86 -27.60
N GLU A 61 16.24 4.24 -27.37
CA GLU A 61 16.39 3.18 -26.39
C GLU A 61 16.20 3.76 -25.00
N SER A 62 15.09 3.36 -24.37
CA SER A 62 14.85 3.53 -22.95
C SER A 62 15.99 2.85 -22.15
N PRO A 63 16.52 3.46 -21.08
CA PRO A 63 17.63 2.88 -20.32
C PRO A 63 17.24 1.50 -19.76
N GLN A 64 17.93 0.47 -20.26
CA GLN A 64 17.80 -0.91 -19.83
C GLN A 64 18.45 -1.09 -18.45
N GLY A 65 17.65 -1.43 -17.44
CA GLY A 65 18.14 -1.72 -16.10
C GLY A 65 17.09 -2.08 -15.05
N GLY A 66 15.81 -2.19 -15.43
CA GLY A 66 14.74 -2.65 -14.56
C GLY A 66 13.87 -3.67 -15.27
N ASN A 67 13.47 -4.72 -14.57
CA ASN A 67 12.49 -5.69 -15.08
C ASN A 67 11.22 -4.90 -15.46
N PRO A 68 10.73 -4.96 -16.72
CA PRO A 68 9.61 -4.11 -17.14
C PRO A 68 8.35 -4.47 -16.33
N LEU A 69 7.82 -3.49 -15.58
CA LEU A 69 6.64 -3.65 -14.74
C LEU A 69 5.40 -4.03 -15.56
N LEU A 70 5.17 -3.35 -16.68
CA LEU A 70 4.35 -3.85 -17.76
C LEU A 70 5.19 -4.83 -18.58
N LYS A 71 4.94 -6.13 -18.38
CA LYS A 71 5.14 -7.05 -19.50
C LYS A 71 4.01 -6.82 -20.51
N GLN A 72 4.22 -7.25 -21.75
CA GLN A 72 3.12 -7.34 -22.71
C GLN A 72 2.00 -8.17 -22.07
N ARG A 73 0.79 -7.61 -21.89
CA ARG A 73 -0.33 -8.24 -21.16
C ARG A 73 -0.69 -9.62 -21.72
N GLU A 74 -0.41 -9.81 -23.00
CA GLU A 74 -0.54 -11.07 -23.73
C GLU A 74 0.28 -12.19 -23.08
N SER A 75 1.42 -11.86 -22.46
CA SER A 75 2.29 -12.81 -21.77
C SER A 75 1.78 -13.25 -20.39
N TYR A 76 0.74 -12.62 -19.85
CA TYR A 76 0.20 -12.97 -18.53
C TYR A 76 -0.62 -14.26 -18.53
N GLY A 77 -1.05 -14.74 -19.70
CA GLY A 77 -2.00 -15.86 -19.79
C GLY A 77 -3.42 -15.51 -19.32
N ILE A 78 -3.74 -14.22 -19.24
CA ILE A 78 -5.07 -13.69 -18.88
C ILE A 78 -5.73 -13.15 -20.16
N PRO A 79 -7.03 -13.40 -20.40
CA PRO A 79 -7.73 -12.87 -21.57
C PRO A 79 -7.69 -11.34 -21.63
N GLN A 80 -7.40 -10.76 -22.80
CA GLN A 80 -7.33 -9.29 -22.97
C GLN A 80 -8.63 -8.57 -22.59
N ALA A 81 -9.78 -9.24 -22.74
CA ALA A 81 -11.09 -8.72 -22.35
C ALA A 81 -11.15 -8.31 -20.86
N VAL A 82 -10.34 -8.91 -19.98
CA VAL A 82 -10.21 -8.55 -18.57
C VAL A 82 -9.81 -7.08 -18.37
N PHE A 83 -9.00 -6.54 -19.27
CA PHE A 83 -8.46 -5.18 -19.21
C PHE A 83 -9.27 -4.18 -20.05
N SER A 84 -10.38 -4.61 -20.66
CA SER A 84 -11.14 -3.81 -21.64
C SER A 84 -11.70 -2.50 -21.11
N ASN A 85 -11.95 -2.42 -19.80
CA ASN A 85 -12.42 -1.22 -19.12
C ASN A 85 -11.29 -0.28 -18.65
N LEU A 86 -10.04 -0.72 -18.73
CA LEU A 86 -8.91 0.08 -18.29
C LEU A 86 -8.52 1.08 -19.39
N PRO A 87 -8.08 2.30 -19.03
CA PRO A 87 -7.46 3.19 -19.99
C PRO A 87 -6.21 2.55 -20.58
N GLN A 88 -5.85 2.92 -21.81
CA GLN A 88 -4.58 2.52 -22.39
C GLN A 88 -3.42 3.09 -21.55
N PRO A 89 -2.43 2.27 -21.17
CA PRO A 89 -1.28 2.76 -20.43
C PRO A 89 -0.50 3.76 -21.30
N PRO A 90 0.04 4.82 -20.70
CA PRO A 90 0.86 5.79 -21.42
C PRO A 90 2.21 5.17 -21.81
N GLY A 91 2.85 5.69 -22.87
CA GLY A 91 4.08 5.10 -23.42
C GLY A 91 5.29 5.13 -22.48
N ASP A 92 5.29 6.04 -21.52
CA ASP A 92 6.30 6.24 -20.47
C ASP A 92 5.96 5.51 -19.16
N PHE A 93 4.88 4.71 -19.13
CA PHE A 93 4.37 4.07 -17.91
C PHE A 93 5.46 3.38 -17.09
N ASN A 94 6.24 2.50 -17.73
CA ASN A 94 7.27 1.73 -17.04
C ASN A 94 8.33 2.62 -16.39
N ALA A 95 8.76 3.69 -17.08
CA ALA A 95 9.78 4.59 -16.57
C ALA A 95 9.26 5.39 -15.36
N ILE A 96 8.06 5.97 -15.48
CA ILE A 96 7.47 6.77 -14.39
C ILE A 96 7.14 5.90 -13.18
N VAL A 97 6.52 4.73 -13.38
CA VAL A 97 6.16 3.86 -12.25
C VAL A 97 7.42 3.33 -11.57
N SER A 98 8.47 3.00 -12.31
CA SER A 98 9.77 2.63 -11.72
C SER A 98 10.37 3.79 -10.90
N LEU A 99 10.33 5.03 -11.41
CA LEU A 99 10.80 6.19 -10.65
C LEU A 99 9.97 6.41 -9.38
N TYR A 100 8.65 6.19 -9.45
CA TYR A 100 7.76 6.31 -8.32
C TYR A 100 8.00 5.25 -7.25
N HIS A 101 8.09 3.98 -7.65
CA HIS A 101 8.38 2.87 -6.74
C HIS A 101 9.76 3.01 -6.07
N SER A 102 10.73 3.63 -6.76
CA SER A 102 12.07 3.90 -6.21
C SER A 102 12.15 5.17 -5.35
N GLY A 103 11.06 5.93 -5.19
CA GLY A 103 11.04 7.19 -4.43
C GLY A 103 11.73 8.37 -5.15
N ASN A 104 12.16 8.17 -6.40
CA ASN A 104 12.82 9.19 -7.22
C ASN A 104 11.83 10.08 -7.99
N PHE A 105 10.53 9.82 -7.87
CA PHE A 105 9.46 10.64 -8.45
C PHE A 105 8.69 11.37 -7.35
N ARG A 106 8.66 12.71 -7.43
CA ARG A 106 8.10 13.57 -6.36
C ARG A 106 6.85 14.36 -6.76
N ASP A 107 6.49 14.35 -8.04
CA ASP A 107 5.32 15.09 -8.53
C ASP A 107 4.06 14.22 -8.51
N GLU A 108 3.30 14.29 -7.42
CA GLU A 108 2.07 13.49 -7.28
C GLU A 108 0.88 14.06 -8.06
N GLU A 109 0.97 15.30 -8.55
CA GLU A 109 -0.04 15.86 -9.45
C GLU A 109 0.01 15.20 -10.83
N PHE A 110 1.09 14.48 -11.14
CA PHE A 110 1.31 13.83 -12.43
C PHE A 110 0.42 12.61 -12.70
N PHE A 111 0.00 11.86 -11.66
CA PHE A 111 -0.67 10.59 -11.87
C PHE A 111 -2.13 10.76 -12.31
N SER A 112 -2.34 10.75 -13.63
CA SER A 112 -3.67 10.59 -14.22
C SER A 112 -4.22 9.17 -14.02
N GLU A 113 -5.52 8.99 -14.25
CA GLU A 113 -6.20 7.69 -14.25
C GLU A 113 -5.50 6.65 -15.14
N LYS A 114 -4.81 7.08 -16.21
CA LYS A 114 -4.07 6.19 -17.10
C LYS A 114 -2.95 5.42 -16.41
N TYR A 115 -2.45 5.92 -15.28
CA TYR A 115 -1.43 5.27 -14.46
C TYR A 115 -2.05 4.39 -13.38
N PHE A 116 -2.73 5.00 -12.41
CA PHE A 116 -3.12 4.26 -11.20
C PHE A 116 -4.25 3.26 -11.44
N LEU A 117 -5.00 3.35 -12.55
CA LEU A 117 -5.97 2.30 -12.91
C LEU A 117 -5.32 1.07 -13.55
N GLN A 118 -4.03 1.09 -13.85
CA GLN A 118 -3.33 -0.10 -14.34
C GLN A 118 -2.99 -1.00 -13.13
N PRO A 119 -3.32 -2.30 -13.14
CA PRO A 119 -2.92 -3.19 -12.07
C PRO A 119 -1.41 -3.27 -11.88
N GLU A 120 -0.64 -3.08 -12.95
CA GLU A 120 0.82 -3.03 -12.95
C GLU A 120 1.41 -1.82 -12.21
N PHE A 121 0.59 -0.82 -11.88
CA PHE A 121 0.99 0.30 -11.03
C PHE A 121 1.28 -0.14 -9.59
N TYR A 122 0.66 -1.24 -9.15
CA TYR A 122 0.75 -1.74 -7.78
C TYR A 122 1.83 -2.83 -7.67
N PRO A 123 2.82 -2.69 -6.77
CA PRO A 123 4.00 -3.58 -6.74
C PRO A 123 3.70 -5.08 -6.62
N SER A 124 2.60 -5.44 -5.95
CA SER A 124 2.24 -6.84 -5.69
C SER A 124 1.47 -7.50 -6.85
N PHE A 125 1.18 -6.78 -7.94
CA PHE A 125 0.39 -7.35 -9.03
C PHE A 125 1.10 -8.52 -9.72
N ILE A 126 2.39 -8.36 -10.08
CA ILE A 126 3.12 -9.41 -10.80
C ILE A 126 3.33 -10.65 -9.91
N GLY A 127 3.64 -10.47 -8.63
CA GLY A 127 3.89 -11.58 -7.70
C GLY A 127 2.63 -12.27 -7.20
N ASN A 128 1.62 -11.48 -6.79
CA ASN A 128 0.42 -11.99 -6.14
C ASN A 128 -0.81 -11.86 -7.04
N GLY A 129 -1.01 -10.69 -7.66
CA GLY A 129 -2.20 -10.41 -8.45
C GLY A 129 -2.39 -11.35 -9.64
N LEU A 130 -1.33 -11.64 -10.41
CA LEU A 130 -1.37 -12.62 -11.49
C LEU A 130 -1.73 -14.02 -10.98
N THR A 131 -1.15 -14.44 -9.86
CA THR A 131 -1.44 -15.73 -9.23
C THR A 131 -2.92 -15.87 -8.86
N TYR A 132 -3.48 -14.85 -8.22
CA TYR A 132 -4.91 -14.80 -7.86
C TYR A 132 -5.83 -14.79 -9.09
N TRP A 133 -5.41 -14.13 -10.17
CA TRP A 133 -6.17 -14.09 -11.41
C TRP A 133 -6.18 -15.40 -12.19
N LEU A 134 -5.03 -16.07 -12.25
CA LEU A 134 -4.86 -17.34 -12.95
C LEU A 134 -5.47 -18.50 -12.17
N ASN A 135 -5.51 -18.40 -10.84
CA ASN A 135 -6.04 -19.42 -9.94
C ASN A 135 -7.03 -18.80 -8.94
N PRO A 136 -8.17 -18.25 -9.41
CA PRO A 136 -9.13 -17.62 -8.54
C PRO A 136 -9.76 -18.66 -7.63
N ASP A 137 -9.92 -18.34 -6.35
CA ASP A 137 -10.63 -19.20 -5.43
C ASP A 137 -12.08 -19.38 -5.92
N THR A 138 -12.47 -20.62 -6.18
CA THR A 138 -13.81 -20.98 -6.66
C THR A 138 -14.78 -21.25 -5.51
N THR A 139 -14.28 -21.38 -4.28
CA THR A 139 -15.04 -21.77 -3.10
C THR A 139 -15.53 -20.58 -2.26
N HIS A 140 -14.88 -19.42 -2.38
CA HIS A 140 -15.28 -18.18 -1.70
C HIS A 140 -15.91 -17.19 -2.69
N TRP A 141 -17.24 -17.11 -2.67
CA TRP A 141 -18.03 -16.24 -3.55
C TRP A 141 -18.01 -14.76 -3.14
N ALA A 142 -17.73 -14.48 -1.87
CA ALA A 142 -17.60 -13.14 -1.29
C ALA A 142 -16.12 -12.77 -1.08
N ALA A 143 -15.31 -12.86 -2.13
CA ALA A 143 -13.93 -12.34 -2.06
C ALA A 143 -14.00 -10.81 -1.93
N TYR A 144 -13.70 -10.31 -0.73
CA TYR A 144 -13.57 -8.90 -0.41
C TYR A 144 -12.15 -8.63 0.14
N GLY A 145 -11.70 -7.39 0.04
CA GLY A 145 -10.36 -6.98 0.44
C GLY A 145 -9.93 -5.76 -0.35
N TYR A 146 -9.11 -4.90 0.25
CA TYR A 146 -8.60 -3.70 -0.38
C TYR A 146 -7.12 -3.55 -0.06
N GLY A 147 -6.44 -2.73 -0.87
CA GLY A 147 -5.05 -2.36 -0.68
C GLY A 147 -4.85 -0.87 -0.91
N SER A 148 -3.69 -0.39 -0.50
CA SER A 148 -3.27 0.99 -0.69
C SER A 148 -1.82 1.04 -1.19
N PHE A 149 -1.51 2.09 -1.95
CA PHE A 149 -0.16 2.34 -2.42
C PHE A 149 0.07 3.85 -2.64
N PRO A 150 1.22 4.41 -2.25
CA PRO A 150 2.14 3.85 -1.27
C PRO A 150 1.43 3.69 0.09
N THR A 151 2.02 2.92 1.00
CA THR A 151 1.50 2.73 2.36
C THR A 151 2.17 3.66 3.38
N HIS A 152 3.28 4.30 3.01
CA HIS A 152 4.01 5.24 3.84
C HIS A 152 4.56 6.38 2.98
N LYS A 153 4.60 7.59 3.54
CA LYS A 153 5.29 8.73 2.95
C LYS A 153 5.87 9.63 4.01
N GLU A 154 7.01 10.23 3.65
CA GLU A 154 7.68 11.26 4.42
C GLU A 154 7.66 12.56 3.63
N MET A 155 7.41 13.67 4.32
CA MET A 155 7.39 14.99 3.70
C MET A 155 7.81 16.08 4.67
N THR A 156 8.16 17.22 4.10
CA THR A 156 8.42 18.45 4.85
C THR A 156 7.35 19.49 4.53
N ILE A 157 6.89 20.22 5.54
CA ILE A 157 5.99 21.37 5.41
C ILE A 157 6.54 22.55 6.22
N ARG A 158 6.39 23.77 5.72
CA ARG A 158 6.77 24.98 6.46
C ARG A 158 5.58 25.52 7.26
N GLN A 159 5.88 26.26 8.33
CA GLN A 159 4.86 27.03 9.04
C GLN A 159 4.06 27.93 8.07
N GLY A 160 2.73 27.94 8.23
CA GLY A 160 1.81 28.68 7.36
C GLY A 160 1.59 28.06 5.97
N GLU A 161 2.20 26.91 5.67
CA GLU A 161 2.09 26.25 4.37
C GLU A 161 0.94 25.24 4.35
N LYS A 162 0.41 25.04 3.15
CA LYS A 162 -0.60 24.04 2.82
C LYS A 162 -0.08 23.18 1.68
N LYS A 163 -0.21 21.85 1.81
CA LYS A 163 0.22 20.90 0.78
C LYS A 163 -0.81 19.80 0.58
N ASN A 164 -0.92 19.34 -0.66
CA ASN A 164 -1.66 18.13 -0.98
C ASN A 164 -0.69 16.95 -1.11
N VAL A 165 -1.12 15.80 -0.63
CA VAL A 165 -0.43 14.53 -0.77
C VAL A 165 -1.43 13.51 -1.26
N LYS A 166 -1.01 12.62 -2.16
CA LYS A 166 -1.88 11.61 -2.76
C LYS A 166 -1.40 10.22 -2.43
N PHE A 167 -2.35 9.33 -2.21
CA PHE A 167 -2.13 7.88 -2.23
C PHE A 167 -3.31 7.22 -2.94
N PHE A 168 -3.16 5.95 -3.29
CA PHE A 168 -4.13 5.22 -4.10
C PHE A 168 -4.71 4.07 -3.29
N MET A 169 -6.02 3.91 -3.32
CA MET A 169 -6.75 2.77 -2.77
C MET A 169 -7.25 1.90 -3.91
N HIS A 170 -7.28 0.59 -3.74
CA HIS A 170 -7.78 -0.32 -4.77
C HIS A 170 -8.42 -1.58 -4.17
N SER A 171 -9.30 -2.22 -4.92
CA SER A 171 -9.78 -3.56 -4.58
C SER A 171 -8.62 -4.57 -4.64
N GLY A 172 -8.57 -5.46 -3.66
CA GLY A 172 -7.67 -6.60 -3.64
C GLY A 172 -7.90 -7.47 -4.88
N TYR A 173 -6.89 -8.24 -5.29
CA TYR A 173 -6.98 -9.03 -6.53
C TYR A 173 -7.99 -10.17 -6.38
N GLY A 174 -8.83 -10.38 -7.40
CA GLY A 174 -9.86 -11.43 -7.39
C GLY A 174 -11.16 -11.03 -6.69
N VAL A 175 -11.31 -9.77 -6.27
CA VAL A 175 -12.51 -9.28 -5.58
C VAL A 175 -13.69 -9.20 -6.54
N ARG A 176 -14.82 -9.78 -6.12
CA ARG A 176 -16.05 -9.89 -6.92
C ARG A 176 -17.17 -8.96 -6.46
N SER A 177 -16.96 -8.26 -5.35
CA SER A 177 -17.97 -7.42 -4.72
C SER A 177 -17.55 -5.95 -4.70
N TYR A 178 -18.53 -5.06 -4.67
CA TYR A 178 -18.34 -3.66 -4.33
C TYR A 178 -17.97 -3.49 -2.86
N GLN A 179 -17.07 -2.55 -2.58
CA GLN A 179 -16.58 -2.29 -1.23
C GLN A 179 -16.78 -0.84 -0.86
N GLY A 180 -17.67 -0.58 0.10
CA GLY A 180 -17.89 0.75 0.64
C GLY A 180 -16.79 1.07 1.63
N ILE A 181 -15.92 2.04 1.29
CA ILE A 181 -14.78 2.46 2.11
C ILE A 181 -15.11 3.75 2.84
N GLY A 182 -14.88 3.78 4.16
CA GLY A 182 -14.69 5.02 4.92
C GLY A 182 -13.23 5.20 5.31
N LEU A 183 -12.75 6.43 5.41
CA LEU A 183 -11.39 6.76 5.85
C LEU A 183 -11.43 7.78 6.99
N ALA A 184 -10.54 7.58 7.96
CA ALA A 184 -10.29 8.53 9.04
C ALA A 184 -8.78 8.68 9.26
N ALA A 185 -8.35 9.92 9.48
CA ALA A 185 -6.98 10.22 9.90
C ALA A 185 -6.92 10.26 11.44
N SER A 186 -5.83 9.74 11.99
CA SER A 186 -5.56 9.73 13.43
C SER A 186 -4.12 10.18 13.68
N VAL A 187 -3.91 10.95 14.75
CA VAL A 187 -2.58 11.41 15.14
C VAL A 187 -1.91 10.33 15.99
N VAL A 188 -0.78 9.80 15.52
CA VAL A 188 0.02 8.80 16.26
C VAL A 188 1.07 9.50 17.11
N GLN A 189 1.77 10.47 16.53
CA GLN A 189 2.76 11.29 17.22
C GLN A 189 2.30 12.74 17.25
N ALA A 190 1.91 13.19 18.45
CA ALA A 190 1.29 14.48 18.64
C ALA A 190 2.28 15.65 18.57
N GLY A 191 1.77 16.78 18.10
CA GLY A 191 2.31 18.10 18.34
C GLY A 191 1.37 19.15 17.73
N LYS A 192 1.48 20.38 18.18
CA LYS A 192 0.46 21.40 17.89
C LYS A 192 0.65 22.03 16.51
N GLY A 193 -0.47 22.33 15.86
CA GLY A 193 -0.54 23.20 14.69
C GLY A 193 -0.30 22.52 13.34
N VAL A 194 -0.51 21.21 13.22
CA VAL A 194 -0.60 20.53 11.92
C VAL A 194 -1.93 19.78 11.86
N ASP A 195 -2.71 20.04 10.82
CA ASP A 195 -3.99 19.38 10.55
C ASP A 195 -3.93 18.57 9.25
N VAL A 196 -4.69 17.48 9.21
CA VAL A 196 -4.80 16.61 8.04
C VAL A 196 -6.27 16.38 7.72
N LYS A 197 -6.67 16.82 6.52
CA LYS A 197 -8.02 16.64 5.99
C LYS A 197 -8.00 15.65 4.83
N ILE A 198 -8.91 14.67 4.87
CA ILE A 198 -9.12 13.73 3.77
C ILE A 198 -10.18 14.32 2.84
N HIS A 199 -9.85 14.48 1.56
CA HIS A 199 -10.85 14.79 0.53
C HIS A 199 -11.59 13.50 0.16
N GLU A 200 -12.93 13.57 0.12
CA GLU A 200 -13.80 12.43 -0.17
C GLU A 200 -13.51 11.22 0.76
N PRO A 201 -13.73 11.37 2.09
CA PRO A 201 -13.38 10.34 3.07
C PRO A 201 -14.24 9.07 2.95
N ALA A 202 -15.21 9.02 2.05
CA ALA A 202 -16.00 7.83 1.78
C ALA A 202 -16.20 7.63 0.29
N PHE A 203 -15.98 6.41 -0.19
CA PHE A 203 -16.08 6.06 -1.61
C PHE A 203 -16.39 4.59 -1.81
N LEU A 204 -16.81 4.24 -3.03
CA LEU A 204 -17.06 2.86 -3.44
C LEU A 204 -15.92 2.37 -4.34
N LEU A 205 -15.31 1.24 -3.96
CA LEU A 205 -14.42 0.49 -4.83
C LEU A 205 -15.20 -0.56 -5.61
N GLY A 206 -15.00 -0.58 -6.92
CA GLY A 206 -15.54 -1.60 -7.83
C GLY A 206 -14.80 -2.94 -7.71
N PRO A 207 -15.44 -4.05 -8.10
CA PRO A 207 -14.77 -5.34 -8.18
C PRO A 207 -13.69 -5.32 -9.26
N ASN A 208 -12.76 -6.27 -9.17
CA ASN A 208 -11.75 -6.49 -10.19
C ASN A 208 -11.72 -7.92 -10.71
N TYR A 209 -12.77 -8.70 -10.50
CA TYR A 209 -12.93 -10.03 -11.09
C TYR A 209 -14.39 -10.26 -11.47
N PRO A 210 -14.69 -10.83 -12.66
CA PRO A 210 -13.77 -11.40 -13.65
C PRO A 210 -13.20 -10.38 -14.63
N LEU A 211 -13.39 -9.09 -14.40
CA LEU A 211 -12.74 -8.00 -15.15
C LEU A 211 -12.49 -6.81 -14.21
N PHE A 212 -11.59 -5.91 -14.57
CA PHE A 212 -11.37 -4.68 -13.80
C PHE A 212 -12.51 -3.69 -14.04
N GLU A 213 -13.41 -3.50 -13.07
CA GLU A 213 -14.51 -2.54 -13.22
C GLU A 213 -14.04 -1.09 -13.10
N LYS A 214 -14.88 -0.18 -13.60
CA LYS A 214 -14.70 1.25 -13.36
C LYS A 214 -14.69 1.52 -11.86
N GLY A 215 -13.68 2.25 -11.39
CA GLY A 215 -13.54 2.56 -9.96
C GLY A 215 -13.02 1.41 -9.10
N TRP A 216 -12.41 0.37 -9.69
CA TRP A 216 -11.68 -0.65 -8.93
C TRP A 216 -10.49 -0.08 -8.13
N ALA A 217 -10.00 1.09 -8.55
CA ALA A 217 -8.98 1.89 -7.89
C ALA A 217 -9.40 3.37 -7.81
N ARG A 218 -8.91 4.07 -6.79
CA ARG A 218 -9.22 5.47 -6.46
C ARG A 218 -7.96 6.19 -6.00
N GLN A 219 -7.79 7.44 -6.42
CA GLN A 219 -6.82 8.35 -5.82
C GLN A 219 -7.48 9.06 -4.64
N ILE A 220 -6.77 9.11 -3.52
CA ILE A 220 -7.17 9.81 -2.30
C ILE A 220 -6.23 11.00 -2.10
N THR A 221 -6.80 12.18 -1.87
CA THR A 221 -6.05 13.39 -1.60
C THR A 221 -6.14 13.74 -0.13
N LEU A 222 -4.99 13.88 0.51
CA LEU A 222 -4.83 14.46 1.84
C LEU A 222 -4.38 15.90 1.70
N GLU A 223 -5.06 16.78 2.41
CA GLU A 223 -4.68 18.19 2.55
C GLU A 223 -4.03 18.37 3.93
N ILE A 224 -2.77 18.75 3.92
CA ILE A 224 -1.95 18.96 5.12
C ILE A 224 -1.80 20.47 5.28
N THR A 225 -2.21 20.98 6.44
CA THR A 225 -2.08 22.40 6.78
C THR A 225 -1.21 22.56 8.01
N ALA A 226 -0.16 23.37 7.92
CA ALA A 226 0.66 23.76 9.06
C ALA A 226 0.36 25.21 9.44
N ASP A 227 -0.04 25.43 10.68
CA ASP A 227 -0.28 26.77 11.22
C ASP A 227 1.01 27.61 11.20
N ALA A 228 0.87 28.93 11.19
CA ALA A 228 2.01 29.85 11.29
C ALA A 228 2.85 29.64 12.57
N ASN A 229 2.23 29.10 13.63
CA ASN A 229 2.86 28.78 14.91
C ASN A 229 3.00 27.27 15.14
N ALA A 230 2.96 26.46 14.08
CA ALA A 230 3.11 25.01 14.19
C ALA A 230 4.42 24.67 14.90
N GLN A 231 4.37 23.74 15.86
CA GLN A 231 5.55 23.28 16.57
C GLN A 231 6.48 22.53 15.61
N PHE A 232 7.78 22.79 15.70
CA PHE A 232 8.79 22.09 14.90
C PHE A 232 8.90 20.60 15.26
N GLY A 233 9.50 19.86 14.34
CA GLY A 233 9.76 18.42 14.47
C GLY A 233 8.75 17.56 13.72
N GLU A 234 8.87 16.25 13.93
CA GLU A 234 8.11 15.24 13.20
C GLU A 234 6.72 14.99 13.82
N ARG A 235 5.72 14.84 12.95
CA ARG A 235 4.36 14.40 13.25
C ARG A 235 4.04 13.17 12.43
N ILE A 236 3.35 12.21 13.03
CA ILE A 236 2.96 10.98 12.34
C ILE A 236 1.44 10.88 12.37
N PHE A 237 0.85 10.74 11.18
CA PHE A 237 -0.57 10.53 10.96
C PHE A 237 -0.79 9.15 10.35
N ASP A 238 -1.74 8.41 10.92
CA ASP A 238 -2.23 7.15 10.38
C ASP A 238 -3.62 7.37 9.76
N VAL A 239 -3.76 7.05 8.48
CA VAL A 239 -5.06 6.93 7.81
C VAL A 239 -5.51 5.48 7.93
N ARG A 240 -6.71 5.29 8.48
CA ARG A 240 -7.31 3.98 8.74
C ARG A 240 -8.64 3.88 8.01
N VAL A 241 -8.96 2.66 7.64
CA VAL A 241 -10.26 2.34 7.07
C VAL A 241 -11.29 2.22 8.19
N THR A 242 -12.42 2.87 8.00
CA THR A 242 -13.59 2.87 8.88
C THR A 242 -14.81 2.40 8.11
N ARG A 243 -15.95 2.31 8.79
CA ARG A 243 -17.23 2.18 8.08
C ARG A 243 -17.53 3.48 7.34
N PRO A 244 -18.11 3.40 6.12
CA PRO A 244 -18.63 4.58 5.45
C PRO A 244 -19.86 5.15 6.21
N PRO A 245 -20.26 6.40 5.95
CA PRO A 245 -21.51 6.95 6.46
C PRO A 245 -22.71 6.05 6.12
N ALA A 246 -23.62 5.86 7.08
CA ALA A 246 -24.75 4.93 6.94
C ALA A 246 -25.64 5.23 5.72
N GLU A 247 -25.82 6.50 5.39
CA GLU A 247 -26.58 6.92 4.22
C GLU A 247 -25.94 6.44 2.90
N LEU A 248 -24.63 6.66 2.72
CA LEU A 248 -23.90 6.19 1.55
C LEU A 248 -23.90 4.66 1.48
N SER A 249 -23.72 4.01 2.63
CA SER A 249 -23.76 2.55 2.72
C SER A 249 -25.11 1.98 2.28
N GLY A 250 -26.21 2.56 2.75
CA GLY A 250 -27.56 2.19 2.32
C GLY A 250 -27.74 2.35 0.82
N GLN A 251 -27.34 3.48 0.25
CA GLN A 251 -27.43 3.73 -1.19
C GLN A 251 -26.61 2.75 -2.03
N TRP A 252 -25.39 2.39 -1.59
CA TRP A 252 -24.56 1.41 -2.30
C TRP A 252 -25.10 -0.01 -2.18
N GLY A 253 -25.60 -0.38 -1.00
CA GLY A 253 -26.24 -1.67 -0.75
C GLY A 253 -27.51 -1.87 -1.59
N GLU A 254 -28.36 -0.85 -1.69
CA GLU A 254 -29.56 -0.88 -2.53
C GLU A 254 -29.24 -1.02 -4.02
N LYS A 255 -28.19 -0.34 -4.49
CA LYS A 255 -27.75 -0.42 -5.90
C LYS A 255 -27.07 -1.73 -6.26
N SER A 256 -26.53 -2.45 -5.27
CA SER A 256 -25.71 -3.65 -5.48
C SER A 256 -26.13 -4.80 -4.54
N PRO A 257 -27.39 -5.24 -4.61
CA PRO A 257 -27.95 -6.20 -3.65
C PRO A 257 -27.20 -7.53 -3.71
N GLY A 258 -26.71 -8.00 -2.55
CA GLY A 258 -25.94 -9.24 -2.43
C GLY A 258 -24.50 -9.18 -2.96
N ALA A 259 -24.07 -8.03 -3.48
CA ALA A 259 -22.74 -7.81 -4.06
C ALA A 259 -21.98 -6.63 -3.41
N TYR A 260 -22.47 -6.12 -2.28
CA TYR A 260 -21.88 -4.99 -1.54
C TYR A 260 -21.44 -5.41 -0.13
N PHE A 261 -20.26 -4.95 0.27
CA PHE A 261 -19.72 -5.12 1.62
C PHE A 261 -19.17 -3.79 2.15
N GLU A 262 -19.40 -3.55 3.44
CA GLU A 262 -18.82 -2.41 4.16
C GLU A 262 -17.40 -2.74 4.63
N SER A 263 -16.48 -1.79 4.45
CA SER A 263 -15.19 -1.86 5.11
C SER A 263 -15.32 -1.65 6.62
N GLY A 264 -14.49 -2.33 7.39
CA GLY A 264 -14.51 -2.27 8.86
C GLY A 264 -15.12 -3.50 9.54
N PHE A 265 -15.65 -4.47 8.78
CA PHE A 265 -15.91 -5.82 9.31
C PHE A 265 -14.60 -6.60 9.54
N VAL A 266 -13.61 -6.36 8.68
CA VAL A 266 -12.23 -6.84 8.85
C VAL A 266 -11.36 -5.62 9.11
N SER A 267 -11.13 -5.34 10.39
CA SER A 267 -10.19 -4.31 10.84
C SER A 267 -8.78 -4.80 10.53
N MET A 268 -8.09 -4.15 9.59
CA MET A 268 -6.64 -4.24 9.55
C MET A 268 -6.11 -3.46 10.77
N GLU A 269 -5.38 -4.12 11.66
CA GLU A 269 -4.74 -3.44 12.80
C GLU A 269 -3.76 -2.35 12.33
N SER A 270 -3.24 -2.51 11.10
CA SER A 270 -2.33 -1.59 10.43
C SER A 270 -3.08 -0.48 9.67
N PRO A 271 -2.55 0.76 9.67
CA PRO A 271 -3.07 1.82 8.82
C PRO A 271 -2.93 1.47 7.34
N VAL A 272 -3.86 1.97 6.52
CA VAL A 272 -3.74 1.86 5.05
C VAL A 272 -2.73 2.88 4.52
N TYR A 273 -2.50 3.97 5.24
CA TYR A 273 -1.49 4.94 4.86
C TYR A 273 -0.92 5.63 6.08
N ARG A 274 0.42 5.75 6.13
CA ARG A 274 1.14 6.51 7.15
C ARG A 274 1.81 7.71 6.52
N LEU A 275 1.65 8.87 7.15
CA LEU A 275 2.27 10.12 6.74
C LEU A 275 3.15 10.66 7.87
N ALA A 276 4.45 10.74 7.64
CA ALA A 276 5.39 11.46 8.49
C ALA A 276 5.61 12.87 7.93
N VAL A 277 5.35 13.90 8.74
CA VAL A 277 5.45 15.31 8.37
C VAL A 277 6.47 15.99 9.26
N ALA A 278 7.58 16.44 8.68
CA ALA A 278 8.57 17.29 9.34
C ALA A 278 8.18 18.77 9.17
N VAL A 279 7.97 19.49 10.28
CA VAL A 279 7.66 20.92 10.25
C VAL A 279 8.94 21.75 10.33
N GLU A 280 9.13 22.63 9.35
CA GLU A 280 10.25 23.57 9.25
C GLU A 280 9.83 25.03 9.47
N PRO A 281 10.75 25.89 9.95
CA PRO A 281 10.51 27.33 10.00
C PRO A 281 10.39 27.95 8.60
N VAL A 282 9.68 29.08 8.50
CA VAL A 282 9.71 29.92 7.29
C VAL A 282 11.14 30.42 7.10
N LYS A 283 11.73 30.18 5.92
CA LYS A 283 13.02 30.80 5.57
C LYS A 283 12.78 32.28 5.32
N ASN A 284 13.23 33.14 6.24
CA ASN A 284 13.35 34.57 5.98
C ASN A 284 14.31 34.74 4.79
N LYS A 285 13.81 35.32 3.70
CA LYS A 285 14.63 35.72 2.55
C LYS A 285 15.27 37.07 2.81
#